data_AF-A0A7J8NG99-F1
#
_entry.id   AF-A0A7J8NG99-F1
#
_cell.length_a   1.000
_cell.length_b   1.000
_cell.length_c   1.000
_cell.angle_alpha   90.00
_cell.angle_beta   90.00
_cell.angle_gamma   90.00
#
_symmetry.space_group_name_H-M   'P 1'
#
loop_
_entity.id
_entity.type
_entity.pdbx_description
1 polymer ?
#
loop_
_entity_poly.entity_id
_entity_poly.type
_entity_poly.pdbx_seq_one_letter_code
_entity_poly.pdbx_strand_id
1 'polypeptide(L)'
;MEITARALGMIILAGEHAVVHGYTAVASSIYLYTVVSLRLYSENEDSIRLQLEDVGLDFSWAIKRIKEVLSHLGSPFSSTPTLCSLETVKSITALVDEQSFPETRIGLASGVCAFLWLYISILGFKPGTVIVNSELPLGAALGSSAAYCVALSAALPAFSDSMKLDVNKWAFEEEKIIHGRPFGVDNSVSTF
;
A
#
# COMPACT_ATOMS: atom_id res chain seq x y z
N MET A 1 -9.95 -14.08 12.62
CA MET A 1 -8.89 -14.71 11.81
C MET A 1 -7.88 -13.63 11.47
N GLU A 2 -6.59 -13.95 11.51
CA GLU A 2 -5.49 -13.03 11.23
C GLU A 2 -4.67 -13.60 10.08
N ILE A 3 -4.30 -12.75 9.14
CA ILE A 3 -3.51 -13.13 7.97
C ILE A 3 -2.28 -12.25 7.94
N THR A 4 -1.12 -12.89 7.73
CA THR A 4 0.16 -12.21 7.61
C THR A 4 0.75 -12.48 6.24
N ALA A 5 1.20 -11.42 5.58
CA ALA A 5 1.98 -11.48 4.36
C ALA A 5 3.30 -10.74 4.56
N ARG A 6 4.30 -11.08 3.74
CA ARG A 6 5.60 -10.40 3.75
C ARG A 6 6.13 -10.24 2.34
N ALA A 7 6.93 -9.21 2.13
CA ALA A 7 7.61 -8.96 0.87
C ALA A 7 9.05 -8.52 1.12
N LEU A 8 9.93 -8.82 0.17
CA LEU A 8 11.35 -8.50 0.23
C LEU A 8 11.61 -7.09 -0.29
N GLY A 9 12.64 -6.42 0.23
CA GLY A 9 13.20 -5.24 -0.44
C GLY A 9 13.98 -5.61 -1.71
N MET A 10 14.51 -4.58 -2.37
CA MET A 10 15.27 -4.73 -3.61
C MET A 10 16.58 -3.92 -3.57
N ILE A 11 17.54 -4.35 -4.39
CA ILE A 11 18.73 -3.58 -4.74
C ILE A 11 18.98 -3.68 -6.24
N ILE A 12 19.64 -2.68 -6.79
CA ILE A 12 20.27 -2.77 -8.11
C ILE A 12 21.70 -3.28 -7.88
N LEU A 13 22.03 -4.41 -8.52
CA LEU A 13 23.37 -5.01 -8.45
C LEU A 13 24.33 -4.36 -9.44
N ALA A 14 23.82 -3.95 -10.61
CA ALA A 14 24.57 -3.25 -11.64
C ALA A 14 23.65 -2.53 -12.62
N GLY A 15 24.09 -1.37 -13.13
CA GLY A 15 23.46 -0.71 -14.28
C GLY A 15 22.53 0.45 -13.91
N GLU A 16 22.67 1.00 -12.71
CA GLU A 16 21.91 2.13 -12.15
C GLU A 16 21.85 3.31 -13.12
N HIS A 17 23.00 3.68 -13.71
CA HIS A 17 23.07 4.74 -14.71
C HIS A 17 22.86 4.23 -16.14
N ALA A 18 23.18 2.97 -16.40
CA ALA A 18 23.08 2.38 -17.74
C ALA A 18 21.62 2.29 -18.20
N VAL A 19 20.69 1.94 -17.30
CA VAL A 19 19.26 1.82 -17.60
C VAL A 19 18.63 3.14 -18.01
N VAL A 20 19.12 4.27 -17.49
CA VAL A 20 18.68 5.62 -17.88
C VAL A 20 18.95 5.90 -19.36
N HIS A 21 19.97 5.25 -19.92
CA HIS A 21 20.35 5.36 -21.33
C HIS A 21 19.82 4.20 -22.19
N GLY A 22 18.90 3.39 -21.68
CA GLY A 22 18.29 2.27 -22.40
C GLY A 22 19.11 0.98 -22.43
N TYR A 23 20.15 0.86 -21.61
CA TYR A 23 20.93 -0.37 -21.46
C TYR A 23 20.36 -1.27 -20.34
N THR A 24 20.79 -2.53 -20.32
CA THR A 24 20.35 -3.50 -19.31
C THR A 24 20.92 -3.17 -17.92
N ALA A 25 20.10 -3.39 -16.89
CA ALA A 25 20.48 -3.41 -15.48
C ALA A 25 20.06 -4.73 -14.84
N VAL A 26 20.69 -5.06 -13.72
CA VAL A 26 20.39 -6.25 -12.92
C VAL A 26 19.92 -5.79 -11.55
N ALA A 27 18.71 -6.16 -11.16
CA ALA A 27 18.17 -5.95 -9.83
C ALA A 27 17.95 -7.31 -9.14
N SER A 28 18.03 -7.32 -7.81
CA SER A 28 17.84 -8.50 -6.99
C SER A 28 17.07 -8.15 -5.73
N SER A 29 16.31 -9.10 -5.21
CA SER A 29 15.74 -8.97 -3.88
C SER A 29 16.85 -9.02 -2.82
N ILE A 30 16.60 -8.37 -1.68
CA ILE A 30 17.44 -8.46 -0.49
C ILE A 30 16.67 -9.05 0.67
N TYR A 31 17.38 -9.75 1.55
CA TYR A 31 16.81 -10.43 2.71
C TYR A 31 16.47 -9.46 3.86
N LEU A 32 15.69 -8.43 3.55
CA LEU A 32 15.06 -7.51 4.49
C LEU A 32 13.58 -7.43 4.13
N TYR A 33 12.72 -7.55 5.13
CA TYR A 33 11.29 -7.74 4.91
C TYR A 33 10.45 -6.55 5.35
N THR A 34 9.38 -6.30 4.60
CA THR A 34 8.18 -5.65 5.14
C THR A 34 7.14 -6.73 5.41
N VAL A 35 6.60 -6.74 6.62
CA VAL A 35 5.59 -7.69 7.10
C VAL A 35 4.30 -6.91 7.35
N VAL A 36 3.20 -7.44 6.84
CA VAL A 36 1.85 -6.89 7.00
C VAL A 36 0.97 -7.95 7.65
N SER A 37 0.32 -7.59 8.76
CA SER A 37 -0.67 -8.41 9.44
C SER A 37 -2.03 -7.72 9.38
N LEU A 38 -3.03 -8.42 8.85
CA LEU A 38 -4.41 -7.95 8.73
C LEU A 38 -5.32 -8.76 9.65
N ARG A 39 -6.11 -8.02 10.44
CA ARG A 39 -7.17 -8.57 11.29
C ARG A 39 -8.48 -7.85 10.99
N LEU A 40 -9.49 -8.60 10.58
CA LEU A 40 -10.86 -8.09 10.42
C LEU A 40 -11.68 -8.33 11.70
N TYR A 41 -12.56 -7.38 12.00
CA TYR A 41 -13.45 -7.45 13.16
C TYR A 41 -14.89 -7.76 12.75
N SER A 42 -15.67 -8.34 13.66
CA SER A 42 -17.13 -8.45 13.56
C SER A 42 -17.79 -7.11 13.95
N GLU A 43 -19.07 -6.95 13.58
CA GLU A 43 -19.91 -5.71 13.55
C GLU A 43 -19.86 -4.70 14.72
N ASN A 44 -19.12 -4.95 15.81
CA ASN A 44 -19.00 -4.02 16.94
C ASN A 44 -17.97 -2.90 16.70
N GLU A 45 -17.00 -3.09 15.81
CA GLU A 45 -16.02 -2.07 15.46
C GLU A 45 -16.42 -1.37 14.17
N ASP A 46 -16.33 -0.04 14.15
CA ASP A 46 -16.80 0.81 13.05
C ASP A 46 -15.64 1.62 12.42
N SER A 47 -14.40 1.14 12.58
CA SER A 47 -13.18 1.82 12.14
C SER A 47 -12.25 0.95 11.31
N ILE A 48 -11.53 1.59 10.40
CA ILE A 48 -10.38 1.04 9.69
C ILE A 48 -9.14 1.65 10.33
N ARG A 49 -8.18 0.81 10.75
CA ARG A 49 -6.94 1.25 11.41
C ARG A 49 -5.70 0.79 10.65
N LEU A 50 -4.69 1.65 10.60
CA LEU A 50 -3.37 1.37 10.06
C LEU A 50 -2.32 1.70 11.13
N GLN A 51 -1.54 0.70 11.51
CA GLN A 51 -0.44 0.84 12.46
C GLN A 51 0.88 0.61 11.72
N LEU A 52 1.77 1.59 11.76
CA LEU A 52 3.13 1.51 11.24
C LEU A 52 4.08 1.41 12.44
N GLU A 53 4.43 0.19 12.85
CA GLU A 53 5.15 -0.06 14.10
C GLU A 53 6.60 0.43 14.07
N ASP A 54 7.28 0.22 12.94
CA ASP A 54 8.66 0.64 12.70
C ASP A 54 8.81 2.17 12.76
N VAL A 55 7.75 2.88 12.39
CA VAL A 55 7.67 4.33 12.42
C VAL A 55 7.05 4.83 13.73
N GLY A 56 6.22 4.04 14.41
CA GLY A 56 5.47 4.45 15.59
C GLY A 56 4.31 5.40 15.26
N LEU A 57 3.58 5.14 14.17
CA LEU A 57 2.39 5.89 13.78
C LEU A 57 1.15 4.99 13.81
N ASP A 58 0.02 5.53 14.26
CA ASP A 58 -1.27 4.85 14.30
C ASP A 58 -2.32 5.78 13.70
N PHE A 59 -3.04 5.29 12.70
CA PHE A 59 -4.10 6.01 12.02
C PHE A 59 -5.41 5.24 12.16
N SER A 60 -6.50 5.97 12.39
CA SER A 60 -7.83 5.39 12.54
C SER A 60 -8.88 6.26 11.88
N TRP A 61 -9.68 5.66 11.00
CA TRP A 61 -10.76 6.33 10.28
C TRP A 61 -12.10 5.65 10.56
N ALA A 62 -13.11 6.44 10.90
CA ALA A 62 -14.48 5.96 11.04
C ALA A 62 -15.05 5.62 9.65
N ILE A 63 -15.65 4.43 9.52
CA ILE A 63 -16.24 3.97 8.26
C ILE A 63 -17.31 4.93 7.74
N LYS A 64 -18.09 5.54 8.65
CA LYS A 64 -19.10 6.56 8.31
C LYS A 64 -18.48 7.75 7.57
N ARG A 65 -17.37 8.27 8.09
CA ARG A 65 -16.65 9.41 7.49
C ARG A 65 -16.10 9.06 6.11
N ILE A 66 -15.52 7.87 5.95
CA ILE A 66 -15.02 7.40 4.66
C ILE A 66 -16.18 7.30 3.65
N LYS A 67 -17.31 6.73 4.04
CA LYS A 67 -18.50 6.62 3.18
C LYS A 67 -19.06 7.98 2.77
N GLU A 68 -19.07 8.96 3.67
CA GLU A 68 -19.50 10.33 3.38
C GLU A 68 -18.61 10.97 2.30
N VAL A 69 -17.29 10.92 2.47
CA VAL A 69 -16.32 11.52 1.54
C VAL A 69 -16.31 10.81 0.18
N LEU A 70 -16.55 9.49 0.16
CA LEU A 70 -16.58 8.69 -1.06
C LEU A 70 -17.99 8.55 -1.68
N SER A 71 -19.03 9.12 -1.07
CA SER A 71 -20.42 8.97 -1.52
C SER A 71 -20.65 9.43 -2.97
N HIS A 72 -19.86 10.38 -3.45
CA HIS A 72 -19.95 10.94 -4.81
C HIS A 72 -19.25 10.09 -5.88
N LEU A 73 -18.41 9.12 -5.50
CA LEU A 73 -17.48 8.42 -6.41
C LEU A 73 -18.05 7.13 -7.03
N GLY A 74 -19.34 6.83 -6.87
CA GLY A 74 -19.93 5.57 -7.33
C GLY A 74 -19.40 4.36 -6.53
N SER A 75 -19.56 3.13 -7.04
CA SER A 75 -18.99 1.92 -6.41
C SER A 75 -17.47 1.92 -6.59
N PRO A 76 -16.66 2.18 -5.54
CA PRO A 76 -15.20 2.20 -5.66
C PRO A 76 -14.60 0.78 -5.67
N PHE A 77 -15.45 -0.24 -5.55
CA PHE A 77 -15.07 -1.64 -5.50
C PHE A 77 -14.82 -2.14 -6.92
N SER A 78 -13.57 -2.43 -7.22
CA SER A 78 -13.17 -3.05 -8.49
C SER A 78 -12.37 -4.29 -8.15
N SER A 79 -12.85 -5.46 -8.59
CA SER A 79 -12.11 -6.72 -8.51
C SER A 79 -10.88 -6.74 -9.41
N THR A 80 -10.72 -5.72 -10.27
CA THR A 80 -9.57 -5.52 -11.14
C THR A 80 -8.77 -4.29 -10.71
N PRO A 81 -7.43 -4.33 -10.81
CA PRO A 81 -6.60 -3.15 -10.63
C PRO A 81 -6.91 -2.16 -11.75
N THR A 82 -7.81 -1.23 -11.48
CA THR A 82 -8.17 -0.14 -12.38
C THR A 82 -7.46 1.12 -11.90
N LEU A 83 -6.95 1.92 -12.83
CA LEU A 83 -6.27 3.17 -12.53
C LEU A 83 -7.11 4.02 -11.57
N CYS A 84 -6.55 4.40 -10.42
CA CYS A 84 -7.26 5.24 -9.46
C CYS A 84 -7.60 6.58 -10.13
N SER A 85 -8.89 6.97 -10.10
CA SER A 85 -9.29 8.26 -10.65
C SER A 85 -8.69 9.39 -9.80
N LEU A 86 -8.34 10.51 -10.44
CA LEU A 86 -7.76 11.65 -9.74
C LEU A 86 -8.71 12.20 -8.65
N GLU A 87 -10.02 12.05 -8.84
CA GLU A 87 -11.03 12.44 -7.87
C GLU A 87 -11.02 11.54 -6.63
N THR A 88 -10.89 10.21 -6.80
CA THR A 88 -10.75 9.27 -5.69
C THR A 88 -9.50 9.57 -4.87
N VAL A 89 -8.36 9.80 -5.52
CA VAL A 89 -7.11 10.15 -4.83
C VAL A 89 -7.29 11.42 -4.01
N LYS A 90 -7.90 12.47 -4.57
CA LYS A 90 -8.13 13.73 -3.85
C LYS A 90 -9.00 13.55 -2.61
N SER A 91 -10.08 12.77 -2.73
CA SER A 91 -10.96 12.46 -1.60
C SER A 91 -10.25 11.66 -0.51
N ILE A 92 -9.39 10.70 -0.88
CA ILE A 92 -8.60 9.93 0.07
C ILE A 92 -7.53 10.82 0.71
N THR A 93 -6.85 11.67 -0.05
CA THR A 93 -5.88 12.64 0.49
C THR A 93 -6.51 13.54 1.53
N ALA A 94 -7.73 14.04 1.30
CA ALA A 94 -8.44 14.83 2.31
C ALA A 94 -8.67 14.07 3.64
N LEU A 95 -8.98 12.76 3.58
CA LEU A 95 -9.12 11.91 4.78
C LEU A 95 -7.79 11.67 5.50
N VAL A 96 -6.69 11.64 4.75
CA VAL A 96 -5.34 11.47 5.30
C VAL A 96 -4.86 12.78 5.92
N ASP A 97 -5.09 13.91 5.27
CA ASP A 97 -4.71 15.24 5.76
C ASP A 97 -5.46 15.63 7.06
N GLU A 98 -6.63 15.04 7.32
CA GLU A 98 -7.33 15.15 8.61
C GLU A 98 -6.56 14.52 9.78
N GLN A 99 -5.62 13.61 9.50
CA GLN A 99 -4.79 12.94 10.51
C GLN A 99 -3.52 13.74 10.78
N SER A 100 -3.07 13.76 12.04
CA SER A 100 -1.86 14.49 12.42
C SER A 100 -0.60 13.73 11.98
N PHE A 101 0.14 14.28 11.03
CA PHE A 101 1.50 13.83 10.69
C PHE A 101 2.55 14.68 11.41
N PRO A 102 3.60 14.08 11.99
CA PRO A 102 4.81 14.81 12.35
C PRO A 102 5.43 15.43 11.08
N GLU A 103 5.88 16.69 11.14
CA GLU A 103 6.48 17.41 10.00
C GLU A 103 7.63 16.63 9.32
N THR A 104 8.36 15.83 10.11
CA THR A 104 9.47 14.98 9.62
C THR A 104 9.04 13.78 8.78
N ARG A 105 7.74 13.52 8.65
CA ARG A 105 7.20 12.28 8.05
C ARG A 105 6.08 12.52 7.03
N ILE A 106 5.98 13.74 6.50
CA ILE A 106 5.02 14.10 5.44
C ILE A 106 5.14 13.16 4.23
N GLY A 107 6.34 12.65 3.93
CA GLY A 107 6.57 11.69 2.84
C GLY A 107 5.82 10.36 2.98
N LEU A 108 5.29 10.02 4.16
CA LEU A 108 4.49 8.81 4.37
C LEU A 108 3.02 8.99 4.00
N ALA A 109 2.54 10.23 3.86
CA ALA A 109 1.14 10.50 3.56
C ALA A 109 0.67 9.81 2.26
N SER A 110 1.52 9.78 1.23
CA SER A 110 1.20 9.09 -0.03
C SER A 110 1.10 7.56 0.15
N GLY A 111 1.91 6.96 1.02
CA GLY A 111 1.81 5.54 1.39
C GLY A 111 0.55 5.21 2.19
N VAL A 112 0.10 6.14 3.04
CA VAL A 112 -1.18 6.01 3.76
C VAL A 112 -2.36 6.15 2.79
N CYS A 113 -2.28 7.07 1.82
CA CYS A 113 -3.27 7.18 0.74
C CYS A 113 -3.36 5.90 -0.09
N ALA A 114 -2.20 5.33 -0.47
CA ALA A 114 -2.14 4.08 -1.22
C ALA A 114 -2.81 2.92 -0.46
N PHE A 115 -2.53 2.81 0.85
CA PHE A 115 -3.20 1.83 1.72
C PHE A 115 -4.72 2.00 1.74
N LEU A 116 -5.22 3.21 2.01
CA LEU A 116 -6.66 3.44 2.12
C LEU A 116 -7.35 3.11 0.79
N TRP A 117 -6.74 3.52 -0.32
CA TRP A 117 -7.24 3.19 -1.64
C TRP A 117 -7.32 1.67 -1.84
N LEU A 118 -6.22 0.94 -1.62
CA LEU A 118 -6.18 -0.50 -1.83
C LEU A 118 -7.15 -1.24 -0.91
N TYR A 119 -7.18 -0.87 0.38
CA TYR A 119 -8.06 -1.46 1.38
C TYR A 119 -9.53 -1.33 0.96
N ILE A 120 -9.95 -0.11 0.59
CA ILE A 120 -11.32 0.15 0.18
C ILE A 120 -11.63 -0.53 -1.16
N SER A 121 -10.68 -0.59 -2.09
CA SER A 121 -10.90 -1.27 -3.37
C SER A 121 -11.08 -2.78 -3.23
N ILE A 122 -10.35 -3.44 -2.31
CA ILE A 122 -10.35 -4.90 -2.16
C ILE A 122 -11.36 -5.39 -1.10
N LEU A 123 -11.34 -4.78 0.08
CA LEU A 123 -12.14 -5.21 1.24
C LEU A 123 -13.38 -4.34 1.47
N GLY A 124 -13.44 -3.20 0.80
CA GLY A 124 -14.50 -2.23 0.96
C GLY A 124 -14.50 -1.57 2.32
N PHE A 125 -15.68 -1.49 2.93
CA PHE A 125 -15.88 -0.80 4.20
C PHE A 125 -15.91 -1.77 5.40
N LYS A 126 -15.20 -2.90 5.31
CA LYS A 126 -15.10 -3.85 6.43
C LYS A 126 -14.18 -3.27 7.53
N PRO A 127 -14.60 -3.29 8.80
CA PRO A 127 -13.75 -2.85 9.91
C PRO A 127 -12.57 -3.80 10.11
N GLY A 128 -11.40 -3.23 10.38
CA GLY A 128 -10.18 -4.02 10.51
C GLY A 128 -8.98 -3.18 10.92
N THR A 129 -7.95 -3.87 11.40
CA THR A 129 -6.64 -3.31 11.70
C THR A 129 -5.60 -3.94 10.78
N VAL A 130 -4.79 -3.10 10.17
CA VAL A 130 -3.59 -3.48 9.43
C VAL A 130 -2.37 -3.00 10.19
N ILE A 131 -1.48 -3.91 10.49
CA ILE A 131 -0.23 -3.66 11.20
C ILE A 131 0.90 -3.91 10.21
N VAL A 132 1.78 -2.92 10.04
CA VAL A 132 2.93 -2.96 9.16
C VAL A 132 4.18 -2.82 10.02
N ASN A 133 5.14 -3.71 9.80
CA ASN A 133 6.48 -3.64 10.37
C ASN A 133 7.50 -3.87 9.26
N SER A 134 8.51 -3.00 9.16
CA SER A 134 9.51 -3.03 8.09
C SER A 134 10.93 -3.01 8.65
N GLU A 135 11.75 -3.95 8.18
CA GLU A 135 13.21 -3.95 8.43
C GLU A 135 13.95 -3.01 7.47
N LEU A 136 13.28 -2.53 6.42
CA LEU A 136 13.87 -1.68 5.40
C LEU A 136 13.97 -0.23 5.89
N PRO A 137 15.17 0.38 5.92
CA PRO A 137 15.31 1.78 6.26
C PRO A 137 14.61 2.68 5.24
N LEU A 138 13.75 3.57 5.73
CA LEU A 138 13.03 4.53 4.91
C LEU A 138 13.99 5.47 4.17
N GLY A 139 13.75 5.66 2.88
CA GLY A 139 14.55 6.58 2.04
C GLY A 139 15.93 6.07 1.63
N ALA A 140 16.31 4.85 1.99
CA ALA A 140 17.61 4.27 1.63
C ALA A 140 17.67 3.66 0.21
N ALA A 141 16.62 3.85 -0.60
CA ALA A 141 16.48 3.28 -1.94
C ALA A 141 16.57 1.74 -1.99
N LEU A 142 16.08 1.06 -0.95
CA LEU A 142 16.02 -0.41 -0.87
C LEU A 142 14.64 -0.98 -1.24
N GLY A 143 13.79 -0.18 -1.89
CA GLY A 143 12.44 -0.61 -2.30
C GLY A 143 11.46 -0.79 -1.14
N SER A 144 11.57 -0.02 -0.05
CA SER A 144 10.66 -0.12 1.11
C SER A 144 9.19 0.12 0.77
N SER A 145 8.91 1.08 -0.13
CA SER A 145 7.54 1.35 -0.58
C SER A 145 6.99 0.19 -1.41
N ALA A 146 7.80 -0.37 -2.31
CA ALA A 146 7.40 -1.50 -3.13
C ALA A 146 7.14 -2.75 -2.28
N ALA A 147 8.01 -3.06 -1.31
CA ALA A 147 7.79 -4.15 -0.36
C ALA A 147 6.52 -3.94 0.47
N TYR A 148 6.24 -2.70 0.89
CA TYR A 148 4.99 -2.35 1.55
C TYR A 148 3.76 -2.61 0.67
N CYS A 149 3.76 -2.10 -0.57
CA CYS A 149 2.66 -2.30 -1.52
C CYS A 149 2.44 -3.79 -1.85
N VAL A 150 3.52 -4.56 -2.08
CA VAL A 150 3.44 -6.00 -2.35
C VAL A 150 2.88 -6.76 -1.14
N ALA A 151 3.35 -6.45 0.08
CA ALA A 151 2.86 -7.11 1.29
C ALA A 151 1.38 -6.80 1.56
N LEU A 152 0.93 -5.55 1.36
CA LEU A 152 -0.48 -5.17 1.44
C LEU A 152 -1.31 -5.90 0.38
N SER A 153 -0.89 -5.80 -0.88
CA SER A 153 -1.53 -6.44 -2.03
C SER A 153 -1.61 -7.96 -1.90
N ALA A 154 -0.72 -8.59 -1.13
CA ALA A 154 -0.78 -10.01 -0.81
C ALA A 154 -1.70 -10.35 0.38
N ALA A 155 -1.76 -9.49 1.41
CA ALA A 155 -2.55 -9.73 2.61
C ALA A 155 -4.06 -9.51 2.42
N LEU A 156 -4.45 -8.41 1.76
CA LEU A 156 -5.85 -8.01 1.64
C LEU A 156 -6.73 -9.01 0.85
N PRO A 157 -6.29 -9.59 -0.29
CA PRO A 157 -7.06 -10.57 -1.06
C PRO A 157 -7.51 -11.78 -0.25
N ALA A 158 -6.75 -12.18 0.77
CA ALA A 158 -7.00 -13.41 1.50
C ALA A 158 -8.29 -13.37 2.36
N PHE A 159 -8.89 -12.18 2.53
CA PHE A 159 -10.24 -12.00 3.11
C PHE A 159 -11.30 -11.57 2.08
N SER A 160 -10.94 -11.57 0.80
CA SER A 160 -11.84 -11.37 -0.33
C SER A 160 -12.15 -12.72 -0.97
N ASP A 161 -13.38 -12.93 -1.43
CA ASP A 161 -13.76 -14.16 -2.15
C ASP A 161 -13.14 -14.23 -3.56
N SER A 162 -12.35 -13.22 -3.96
CA SER A 162 -11.69 -13.13 -5.27
C SER A 162 -10.41 -13.96 -5.29
N MET A 163 -10.52 -15.18 -5.83
CA MET A 163 -9.50 -16.23 -5.73
C MET A 163 -8.22 -16.02 -6.60
N LYS A 164 -8.10 -14.90 -7.34
CA LYS A 164 -6.93 -14.60 -8.20
C LYS A 164 -6.69 -13.11 -8.35
N LEU A 165 -6.14 -12.46 -7.32
CA LEU A 165 -5.64 -11.09 -7.45
C LEU A 165 -4.16 -11.12 -7.85
N ASP A 166 -3.81 -10.34 -8.86
CA ASP A 166 -2.44 -10.17 -9.36
C ASP A 166 -1.70 -9.19 -8.45
N VAL A 167 -0.96 -9.73 -7.47
CA VAL A 167 -0.26 -8.97 -6.43
C VAL A 167 0.66 -7.91 -7.04
N ASN A 168 1.39 -8.27 -8.10
CA ASN A 168 2.32 -7.34 -8.73
C ASN A 168 1.59 -6.15 -9.35
N LYS A 169 0.45 -6.38 -10.03
CA LYS A 169 -0.34 -5.30 -10.62
C LYS A 169 -0.95 -4.38 -9.58
N TRP A 170 -1.50 -4.92 -8.49
CA TRP A 170 -2.03 -4.07 -7.42
C TRP A 170 -0.94 -3.24 -6.75
N ALA A 171 0.20 -3.87 -6.43
CA ALA A 171 1.35 -3.17 -5.88
C ALA A 171 1.88 -2.09 -6.84
N PHE A 172 1.78 -2.32 -8.16
CA PHE A 172 2.15 -1.31 -9.16
C PHE A 172 1.24 -0.09 -9.14
N GLU A 173 -0.07 -0.29 -8.98
CA GLU A 173 -1.02 0.83 -8.89
C GLU A 173 -0.83 1.62 -7.59
N GLU A 174 -0.53 0.96 -6.48
CA GLU A 174 -0.15 1.64 -5.23
C GLU A 174 1.14 2.46 -5.39
N GLU A 175 2.17 1.89 -6.02
CA GLU A 175 3.42 2.59 -6.32
C GLU A 175 3.20 3.83 -7.20
N LYS A 176 2.21 3.82 -8.09
CA LYS A 176 1.82 5.03 -8.86
C LYS A 176 1.19 6.09 -7.97
N ILE A 177 0.45 5.72 -6.92
CA ILE A 177 -0.07 6.69 -5.94
C ILE A 177 1.09 7.31 -5.15
N ILE A 178 2.10 6.51 -4.79
CA ILE A 178 3.24 6.95 -3.99
C ILE A 178 4.22 7.83 -4.80
N HIS A 179 4.64 7.37 -5.98
CA HIS A 179 5.71 7.98 -6.78
C HIS A 179 5.24 8.62 -8.10
N GLY A 180 3.97 8.49 -8.46
CA GLY A 180 3.39 9.03 -9.69
C GLY A 180 3.69 8.20 -10.95
N ARG A 181 4.98 8.03 -11.28
CA ARG A 181 5.43 7.33 -12.50
C ARG A 181 6.53 6.30 -12.23
N PRO A 182 6.26 5.24 -11.45
CA PRO A 182 7.21 4.14 -11.26
C PRO A 182 7.41 3.34 -12.56
N PHE A 183 8.61 2.77 -12.73
CA PHE A 183 8.94 1.88 -13.85
C PHE A 183 8.46 0.43 -13.64
N GLY A 184 8.17 0.05 -12.40
CA GLY A 184 7.68 -1.29 -12.05
C GLY A 184 8.77 -2.33 -11.78
N VAL A 185 10.03 -1.92 -11.65
CA VAL A 185 11.12 -2.84 -11.28
C VAL A 185 11.03 -3.20 -9.79
N ASP A 186 10.83 -2.22 -8.91
CA ASP A 186 10.85 -2.41 -7.47
C ASP A 186 9.78 -3.41 -6.99
N ASN A 187 8.52 -3.21 -7.40
CA ASN A 187 7.43 -4.11 -7.05
C ASN A 187 7.57 -5.48 -7.73
N SER A 188 8.15 -5.56 -8.94
CA SER A 188 8.41 -6.84 -9.61
C SER A 188 9.44 -7.67 -8.86
N VAL A 189 10.58 -7.06 -8.50
CA VAL A 189 11.63 -7.71 -7.71
C VAL A 189 11.13 -8.11 -6.32
N SER A 190 10.23 -7.32 -5.74
CA SER A 190 9.63 -7.63 -4.44
C SER A 190 8.57 -8.74 -4.52
N THR A 191 7.95 -8.94 -5.69
CA THR A 191 6.90 -9.97 -5.89
C THR A 191 7.46 -11.36 -6.25
N PHE A 192 8.52 -11.42 -7.06
CA PHE A 192 9.05 -12.66 -7.67
C PHE A 192 10.42 -13.05 -7.12
#